data_AF-C1N135-F1
#
_entry.id   AF-C1N135-F1
#
_cell.length_a   1.000
_cell.length_b   1.000
_cell.length_c   1.000
_cell.angle_alpha   90.00
_cell.angle_beta   90.00
_cell.angle_gamma   90.00
#
_symmetry.space_group_name_H-M   'P 1'
#
loop_
_entity.id
_entity.type
_entity.pdbx_description
1 polymer ?
#
loop_
_entity_poly.entity_id
_entity_poly.type
_entity_poly.pdbx_seq_one_letter_code
_entity_poly.pdbx_strand_id
1 'polypeptide(L)'
;MAPPRALRILHGGPIAREVASHVAAAANAAADGALAAEVFELAEYPDAGLDIVRLGVVDDDDDDARVDARSRDVIYVLVVETAEFENPADESVTFIRDCLAASKKNRAAGAAAGDDDRASPSRWRIRRVDDDDVGSAAPVPVAYAVVAVGDTDAMPERAAFRSNQNTAADCNQAGALADDAVKRLGGTRVTPRRYLDAARDELDVAAAAWCRDTLLPAVRAL
;
A
#
# COMPACT_ATOMS: atom_id res chain seq x y z
N MET A 1 6.10 -7.95 22.83
CA MET A 1 5.93 -7.80 21.37
C MET A 1 7.01 -6.83 20.91
N ALA A 2 7.79 -7.16 19.88
CA ALA A 2 8.85 -6.27 19.39
C ALA A 2 8.25 -5.26 18.42
N PRO A 3 8.61 -3.96 18.50
CA PRO A 3 8.08 -2.95 17.59
C PRO A 3 8.61 -3.18 16.15
N PRO A 4 7.90 -2.66 15.14
CA PRO A 4 8.37 -2.64 13.75
C PRO A 4 9.76 -2.02 13.64
N ARG A 5 10.59 -2.58 12.75
CA ARG A 5 11.99 -2.20 12.57
C ARG A 5 12.23 -1.34 11.34
N ALA A 6 11.34 -1.42 10.34
CA ALA A 6 11.45 -0.59 9.14
C ALA A 6 10.10 -0.10 8.59
N LEU A 7 10.17 1.09 7.96
CA LEU A 7 9.14 1.63 7.08
C LEU A 7 9.67 1.60 5.64
N ARG A 8 8.97 0.93 4.75
CA ARG A 8 9.26 0.97 3.31
C ARG A 8 8.20 1.83 2.62
N ILE A 9 8.61 2.99 2.12
CA ILE A 9 7.72 4.00 1.57
C ILE A 9 7.81 3.94 0.06
N LEU A 10 6.75 3.44 -0.60
CA LEU A 10 6.69 3.30 -2.05
C LEU A 10 5.89 4.45 -2.65
N HIS A 11 6.48 5.18 -3.58
CA HIS A 11 5.79 6.28 -4.27
C HIS A 11 5.53 5.97 -5.74
N GLY A 12 4.43 6.48 -6.29
CA GLY A 12 4.31 6.56 -7.74
C GLY A 12 3.72 7.88 -8.18
N GLY A 13 4.49 8.59 -9.02
CA GLY A 13 4.31 9.99 -9.38
C GLY A 13 5.34 10.93 -8.72
N PRO A 14 5.62 12.09 -9.35
CA PRO A 14 6.57 13.07 -8.84
C PRO A 14 6.12 13.77 -7.54
N ILE A 15 4.84 14.12 -7.40
CA ILE A 15 4.29 14.74 -6.19
C ILE A 15 4.26 13.70 -5.06
N ALA A 16 3.89 12.45 -5.40
CA ALA A 16 3.99 11.35 -4.44
C ALA A 16 5.42 11.13 -3.94
N ARG A 17 6.44 11.31 -4.78
CA ARG A 17 7.85 11.21 -4.37
C ARG A 17 8.24 12.27 -3.35
N GLU A 18 7.79 13.51 -3.54
CA GLU A 18 8.00 14.60 -2.59
C GLU A 18 7.35 14.26 -1.24
N VAL A 19 6.05 13.90 -1.25
CA VAL A 19 5.32 13.47 -0.06
C VAL A 19 6.02 12.29 0.64
N ALA A 20 6.45 11.27 -0.11
CA ALA A 20 7.17 10.13 0.44
C ALA A 20 8.47 10.53 1.13
N SER A 21 9.20 11.49 0.55
CA SER A 21 10.44 12.03 1.12
C SER A 21 10.16 12.76 2.45
N HIS A 22 9.08 13.52 2.55
CA HIS A 22 8.67 14.18 3.79
C HIS A 22 8.23 13.19 4.88
N VAL A 23 7.49 12.14 4.51
CA VAL A 23 7.14 11.05 5.43
C VAL A 23 8.40 10.34 5.94
N ALA A 24 9.35 10.02 5.05
CA ALA A 24 10.60 9.36 5.41
C ALA A 24 11.45 10.22 6.36
N ALA A 25 11.59 11.51 6.06
CA ALA A 25 12.32 12.45 6.90
C ALA A 25 11.68 12.57 8.29
N ALA A 26 10.36 12.70 8.35
CA ALA A 26 9.63 12.79 9.63
C ALA A 26 9.76 11.49 10.45
N ALA A 27 9.69 10.33 9.80
CA ALA A 27 9.87 9.04 10.45
C ALA A 27 11.28 8.88 11.01
N ASN A 28 12.31 9.12 10.20
CA ASN A 28 13.71 8.99 10.61
C ASN A 28 14.08 9.98 11.73
N ALA A 29 13.54 11.19 11.70
CA ALA A 29 13.74 12.18 12.76
C ALA A 29 13.09 11.79 14.10
N ALA A 30 11.96 11.08 14.06
CA ALA A 30 11.21 10.69 15.26
C ALA A 30 11.58 9.30 15.81
N ALA A 31 12.36 8.52 15.05
CA ALA A 31 12.64 7.13 15.35
C ALA A 31 13.82 6.91 16.31
N ASP A 32 14.66 7.90 16.58
CA ASP A 32 15.90 7.76 17.38
C ASP A 32 16.73 6.50 17.01
N GLY A 33 16.71 6.11 15.74
CA GLY A 33 17.38 4.91 15.22
C GLY A 33 16.65 3.57 15.40
N ALA A 34 15.47 3.53 16.02
CA ALA A 34 14.69 2.31 16.25
C ALA A 34 13.85 1.85 15.04
N LEU A 35 13.59 2.74 14.09
CA LEU A 35 12.77 2.51 12.90
C LEU A 35 13.42 3.19 11.69
N ALA A 36 13.93 2.40 10.75
CA ALA A 36 14.54 2.94 9.53
C ALA A 36 13.47 3.16 8.45
N ALA A 37 13.38 4.37 7.90
CA ALA A 37 12.48 4.67 6.79
C ALA A 37 13.27 4.85 5.48
N GLU A 38 12.89 4.05 4.47
CA GLU A 38 13.50 4.03 3.14
C GLU A 38 12.43 4.27 2.06
N VAL A 39 12.83 4.93 0.97
CA VAL A 39 11.94 5.35 -0.12
C VAL A 39 12.24 4.54 -1.38
N PHE A 40 11.20 4.02 -2.01
CA PHE A 40 11.27 3.18 -3.21
C PHE A 40 10.26 3.68 -4.25
N GLU A 41 10.52 3.37 -5.51
CA GLU A 41 9.54 3.55 -6.57
C GLU A 41 8.52 2.41 -6.55
N LEU A 42 7.23 2.73 -6.70
CA LEU A 42 6.15 1.75 -6.64
C LEU A 42 6.18 0.78 -7.82
N ALA A 43 6.72 1.19 -8.97
CA ALA A 43 6.94 0.31 -10.12
C ALA A 43 7.97 -0.79 -9.84
N GLU A 44 8.90 -0.53 -8.92
CA GLU A 44 9.98 -1.43 -8.48
C GLU A 44 9.67 -2.03 -7.10
N TYR A 45 8.39 -2.27 -6.80
CA TYR A 45 7.95 -2.83 -5.53
C TYR A 45 8.67 -4.13 -5.08
N PRO A 46 9.18 -5.02 -5.97
CA PRO A 46 10.01 -6.15 -5.54
C PRO A 46 11.30 -5.75 -4.85
N ASP A 47 11.91 -4.61 -5.20
CA ASP A 47 13.13 -4.11 -4.59
C ASP A 47 12.88 -3.58 -3.17
N ALA A 48 11.63 -3.18 -2.89
CA ALA A 48 11.15 -2.93 -1.54
C ALA A 48 10.80 -4.24 -0.79
N GLY A 49 11.14 -5.43 -1.31
CA GLY A 49 10.81 -6.73 -0.72
C GLY A 49 9.32 -7.00 -0.59
N LEU A 50 8.51 -6.41 -1.48
CA LEU A 50 7.07 -6.65 -1.61
C LEU A 50 6.81 -7.49 -2.86
N ASP A 51 5.96 -8.51 -2.77
CA ASP A 51 5.66 -9.37 -3.93
C ASP A 51 4.19 -9.81 -3.96
N ILE A 52 3.72 -10.21 -5.14
CA ILE A 52 2.37 -10.72 -5.40
C ILE A 52 2.49 -12.17 -5.83
N VAL A 53 2.30 -13.08 -4.88
CA VAL A 53 2.55 -14.51 -5.05
C VAL A 53 1.26 -15.31 -5.12
N ARG A 54 1.31 -16.43 -5.84
CA ARG A 54 0.25 -17.44 -5.80
C ARG A 54 0.60 -18.47 -4.74
N LEU A 55 -0.25 -18.59 -3.73
CA LEU A 55 -0.09 -19.59 -2.68
C LEU A 55 -0.69 -20.93 -3.13
N GLY A 56 -0.02 -22.02 -2.76
CA GLY A 56 -0.56 -23.37 -2.88
C GLY A 56 -1.76 -23.60 -1.96
N VAL A 57 -2.26 -24.84 -1.90
CA VAL A 57 -3.22 -25.24 -0.86
C VAL A 57 -2.46 -25.16 0.47
N VAL A 58 -2.87 -24.25 1.35
CA VAL A 58 -2.31 -24.10 2.70
C VAL A 58 -3.31 -24.74 3.65
N ASP A 59 -2.87 -25.65 4.53
CA ASP A 59 -3.67 -26.13 5.65
C ASP A 59 -3.77 -24.97 6.67
N ASP A 60 -4.99 -24.47 6.90
CA ASP A 60 -5.26 -23.22 7.64
C ASP A 60 -4.96 -23.31 9.17
N ASP A 61 -4.55 -24.46 9.72
CA ASP A 61 -4.63 -24.71 11.17
C ASP A 61 -3.36 -24.43 12.01
N ASP A 62 -2.16 -24.31 11.43
CA ASP A 62 -0.90 -24.26 12.22
C ASP A 62 -0.03 -22.98 12.03
N ASP A 63 -0.38 -22.08 11.11
CA ASP A 63 0.50 -20.98 10.70
C ASP A 63 0.17 -19.60 11.31
N ASP A 64 -1.04 -19.38 11.82
CA ASP A 64 -1.53 -18.04 12.21
C ASP A 64 -0.68 -17.36 13.31
N ALA A 65 -0.20 -18.11 14.30
CA ALA A 65 0.50 -17.53 15.45
C ALA A 65 1.96 -17.09 15.16
N ARG A 66 2.65 -17.72 14.20
CA ARG A 66 4.03 -17.35 13.81
C ARG A 66 4.05 -16.19 12.82
N VAL A 67 3.03 -16.15 11.98
CA VAL A 67 2.80 -15.17 10.93
C VAL A 67 2.52 -13.77 11.49
N ASP A 68 1.86 -13.70 12.65
CA ASP A 68 1.52 -12.44 13.34
C ASP A 68 2.73 -11.66 13.88
N ALA A 69 3.84 -12.33 14.23
CA ALA A 69 5.02 -11.66 14.77
C ALA A 69 5.94 -11.09 13.66
N ARG A 70 6.11 -11.81 12.54
CA ARG A 70 6.98 -11.38 11.42
C ARG A 70 6.32 -10.36 10.49
N SER A 71 4.99 -10.34 10.43
CA SER A 71 4.20 -9.39 9.62
C SER A 71 4.31 -7.94 10.07
N ARG A 72 4.83 -7.73 11.29
CA ARG A 72 4.92 -6.42 11.92
C ARG A 72 6.33 -5.82 11.86
N ASP A 73 7.33 -6.59 11.45
CA ASP A 73 8.72 -6.10 11.40
C ASP A 73 8.92 -5.00 10.34
N VAL A 74 8.15 -5.02 9.26
CA VAL A 74 8.20 -4.05 8.16
C VAL A 74 6.80 -3.55 7.85
N ILE A 75 6.62 -2.23 7.82
CA ILE A 75 5.36 -1.60 7.41
C ILE A 75 5.56 -0.89 6.07
N TYR A 76 4.62 -1.12 5.15
CA TYR A 76 4.64 -0.52 3.82
C TYR A 76 3.78 0.74 3.79
N VAL A 77 4.31 1.86 3.27
CA VAL A 77 3.54 3.09 3.07
C VAL A 77 3.43 3.35 1.58
N LEU A 78 2.22 3.27 1.03
CA LEU A 78 1.97 3.54 -0.39
C LEU A 78 1.59 5.02 -0.54
N VAL A 79 2.39 5.79 -1.27
CA VAL A 79 2.11 7.17 -1.62
C VAL A 79 1.77 7.21 -3.10
N VAL A 80 0.51 7.46 -3.43
CA VAL A 80 -0.01 7.26 -4.79
C VAL A 80 -0.61 8.55 -5.30
N GLU A 81 0.00 9.09 -6.35
CA GLU A 81 -0.48 10.26 -7.06
C GLU A 81 -1.56 9.88 -8.08
N THR A 82 -2.61 10.69 -8.12
CA THR A 82 -3.60 10.67 -9.20
C THR A 82 -3.18 11.70 -10.25
N ALA A 83 -2.72 11.21 -11.40
CA ALA A 83 -2.30 12.02 -12.52
C ALA A 83 -3.52 12.45 -13.37
N GLU A 84 -3.34 12.58 -14.68
CA GLU A 84 -4.40 12.99 -15.59
C GLU A 84 -5.53 11.96 -15.70
N PHE A 85 -6.76 12.46 -15.82
CA PHE A 85 -7.96 11.64 -16.05
C PHE A 85 -8.23 10.56 -14.99
N GLU A 86 -8.02 10.86 -13.69
CA GLU A 86 -8.18 9.91 -12.57
C GLU A 86 -7.24 8.68 -12.63
N ASN A 87 -6.29 8.69 -13.57
CA ASN A 87 -5.36 7.58 -13.68
C ASN A 87 -4.28 7.69 -12.59
N PRO A 88 -3.77 6.55 -12.11
CA PRO A 88 -2.52 6.55 -11.39
C PRO A 88 -1.41 7.16 -12.24
N ALA A 89 -0.46 7.85 -11.60
CA ALA A 89 0.80 8.21 -12.24
C ALA A 89 1.50 6.95 -12.79
N ASP A 90 2.32 7.13 -13.83
CA ASP A 90 2.91 6.02 -14.60
C ASP A 90 3.67 5.01 -13.71
N GLU A 91 4.40 5.52 -12.71
CA GLU A 91 5.17 4.72 -11.75
C GLU A 91 4.27 3.89 -10.81
N SER A 92 2.97 4.22 -10.70
CA SER A 92 2.00 3.43 -9.93
C SER A 92 1.28 2.36 -10.77
N VAL A 93 1.29 2.49 -12.11
CA VAL A 93 0.46 1.68 -13.01
C VAL A 93 0.78 0.19 -12.88
N THR A 94 2.07 -0.17 -12.92
CA THR A 94 2.52 -1.56 -12.89
C THR A 94 2.01 -2.28 -11.64
N PHE A 95 2.28 -1.73 -10.46
CA PHE A 95 1.86 -2.31 -9.19
C PHE A 95 0.34 -2.46 -9.07
N ILE A 96 -0.42 -1.41 -9.39
CA ILE A 96 -1.89 -1.42 -9.30
C ILE A 96 -2.46 -2.45 -10.28
N ARG A 97 -1.95 -2.50 -11.52
CA ARG A 97 -2.37 -3.47 -12.54
C ARG A 97 -2.13 -4.90 -12.06
N ASP A 98 -0.96 -5.18 -11.51
CA ASP A 98 -0.59 -6.51 -11.05
C ASP A 98 -1.48 -6.94 -9.86
N CYS A 99 -1.75 -6.02 -8.93
CA CYS A 99 -2.67 -6.25 -7.82
C CYS A 99 -4.10 -6.56 -8.29
N LEU A 100 -4.61 -5.81 -9.26
CA LEU A 100 -5.93 -6.01 -9.84
C LEU A 100 -6.01 -7.31 -10.64
N ALA A 101 -4.96 -7.67 -11.38
CA ALA A 101 -4.88 -8.93 -12.12
C ALA A 101 -4.91 -10.14 -11.18
N ALA A 102 -4.14 -10.09 -10.10
CA ALA A 102 -4.15 -11.10 -9.04
C ALA A 102 -5.53 -11.19 -8.34
N SER A 103 -6.12 -10.05 -7.99
CA SER A 103 -7.47 -9.98 -7.41
C SER A 103 -8.54 -10.56 -8.35
N LYS A 104 -8.42 -10.35 -9.66
CA LYS A 104 -9.31 -10.94 -10.66
C LYS A 104 -9.19 -12.47 -10.69
N LYS A 105 -7.96 -13.01 -10.60
CA LYS A 105 -7.71 -14.45 -10.52
C LYS A 105 -8.32 -15.06 -9.26
N ASN A 106 -8.26 -14.37 -8.11
CA ASN A 106 -8.92 -14.81 -6.88
C ASN A 106 -10.44 -14.93 -7.04
N ARG A 107 -11.08 -13.93 -7.64
CA ARG A 107 -12.54 -13.97 -7.88
C ARG A 107 -12.94 -15.11 -8.81
N ALA A 108 -12.17 -15.36 -9.87
CA ALA A 108 -12.42 -16.46 -10.79
C ALA A 108 -12.26 -17.82 -10.12
N ALA A 109 -11.23 -17.99 -9.27
CA ALA A 109 -11.02 -19.22 -8.51
C ALA A 109 -12.15 -19.47 -7.50
N GLY A 110 -12.61 -18.44 -6.79
CA GLY A 110 -13.77 -18.55 -5.88
C GLY A 110 -15.07 -18.90 -6.60
N ALA A 111 -15.31 -18.34 -7.79
CA ALA A 111 -16.49 -18.68 -8.59
C ALA A 111 -16.47 -20.12 -9.13
N ALA A 112 -15.27 -20.66 -9.41
CA ALA A 112 -15.09 -22.03 -9.91
C ALA A 112 -15.18 -23.11 -8.82
N ALA A 113 -14.90 -22.76 -7.55
CA ALA A 113 -14.85 -23.71 -6.44
C ALA A 113 -16.23 -24.24 -5.99
N GLY A 114 -17.34 -23.51 -6.27
CA GLY A 114 -18.68 -23.94 -5.84
C GLY A 114 -18.81 -24.11 -4.31
N ASP A 115 -19.84 -24.82 -3.86
CA ASP A 115 -20.12 -25.14 -2.43
C ASP A 115 -19.26 -26.31 -1.91
N ASP A 116 -18.21 -26.70 -2.65
CA ASP A 116 -17.39 -27.87 -2.36
C ASP A 116 -16.22 -27.46 -1.44
N ASP A 117 -16.48 -27.51 -0.14
CA ASP A 117 -15.63 -27.06 0.99
C ASP A 117 -14.27 -27.79 1.15
N ARG A 118 -13.87 -28.67 0.23
CA ARG A 118 -12.79 -29.66 0.50
C ARG A 118 -11.38 -29.26 0.06
N ALA A 119 -11.19 -28.08 -0.53
CA ALA A 119 -9.85 -27.52 -0.73
C ALA A 119 -9.95 -26.00 -0.87
N SER A 120 -9.32 -25.25 0.05
CA SER A 120 -9.09 -23.81 -0.15
C SER A 120 -8.31 -23.63 -1.47
N PRO A 121 -8.93 -23.07 -2.53
CA PRO A 121 -8.26 -22.99 -3.82
C PRO A 121 -7.05 -22.07 -3.69
N SER A 122 -5.98 -22.37 -4.44
CA SER A 122 -4.79 -21.52 -4.53
C SER A 122 -5.19 -20.04 -4.69
N ARG A 123 -4.75 -19.17 -3.78
CA ARG A 123 -5.09 -17.74 -3.80
C ARG A 123 -3.84 -16.89 -4.03
N TRP A 124 -4.00 -15.86 -4.83
CA TRP A 124 -3.02 -14.80 -4.95
C TRP A 124 -3.06 -13.92 -3.70
N ARG A 125 -1.90 -13.62 -3.14
CA ARG A 125 -1.74 -12.74 -1.98
C ARG A 125 -0.59 -11.77 -2.20
N ILE A 126 -0.67 -10.65 -1.51
CA ILE A 126 0.48 -9.78 -1.33
C ILE A 126 1.31 -10.33 -0.17
N ARG A 127 2.63 -10.39 -0.33
CA ARG A 127 3.56 -10.97 0.66
C ARG A 127 4.79 -10.08 0.76
N ARG A 128 5.39 -10.09 1.94
CA ARG A 128 6.79 -9.69 2.11
C ARG A 128 7.72 -10.79 1.60
N VAL A 129 8.80 -10.42 0.92
CA VAL A 129 9.90 -11.32 0.57
C VAL A 129 11.02 -11.06 1.57
N ASP A 130 11.38 -12.10 2.32
CA ASP A 130 12.60 -12.13 3.13
C ASP A 130 13.64 -12.96 2.40
N ASP A 131 14.91 -12.53 2.45
CA ASP A 131 16.04 -13.21 1.80
C ASP A 131 16.22 -14.67 2.29
N ASP A 132 15.73 -14.98 3.50
CA ASP A 132 15.83 -16.29 4.13
C ASP A 132 14.68 -17.26 3.78
N ASP A 133 13.66 -16.82 3.04
CA ASP A 133 12.38 -17.56 2.86
C ASP A 133 12.32 -18.42 1.58
N VAL A 134 13.46 -19.01 1.20
CA VAL A 134 13.56 -20.00 0.11
C VAL A 134 13.09 -21.37 0.60
N GLY A 135 11.79 -21.48 0.90
CA GLY A 135 11.14 -22.76 1.12
C GLY A 135 10.17 -22.77 2.31
N SER A 136 8.88 -22.94 2.00
CA SER A 136 7.86 -23.44 2.94
C SER A 136 7.35 -22.51 4.04
N ALA A 137 7.75 -21.25 4.14
CA ALA A 137 7.10 -20.35 5.10
C ALA A 137 5.73 -19.87 4.59
N ALA A 138 4.75 -19.94 5.48
CA ALA A 138 3.45 -19.33 5.32
C ALA A 138 3.58 -17.86 4.88
N PRO A 139 2.61 -17.33 4.13
CA PRO A 139 2.65 -15.96 3.67
C PRO A 139 2.59 -15.03 4.88
N VAL A 140 3.59 -14.18 5.04
CA VAL A 140 3.57 -13.12 6.04
C VAL A 140 2.63 -11.99 5.57
N PRO A 141 1.52 -11.67 6.30
CA PRO A 141 0.62 -10.59 5.98
C PRO A 141 1.35 -9.28 5.86
N VAL A 142 0.94 -8.48 4.88
CA VAL A 142 1.49 -7.14 4.67
C VAL A 142 0.70 -6.15 5.50
N ALA A 143 1.34 -5.54 6.49
CA ALA A 143 0.81 -4.37 7.17
C ALA A 143 1.17 -3.11 6.37
N TYR A 144 0.19 -2.26 6.06
CA TYR A 144 0.39 -1.11 5.18
C TYR A 144 -0.40 0.15 5.57
N ALA A 145 0.06 1.30 5.13
CA ALA A 145 -0.65 2.59 5.15
C ALA A 145 -0.70 3.18 3.73
N VAL A 146 -1.62 4.12 3.50
CA VAL A 146 -1.79 4.75 2.18
C VAL A 146 -1.98 6.25 2.31
N VAL A 147 -1.24 6.99 1.50
CA VAL A 147 -1.40 8.42 1.24
C VAL A 147 -1.82 8.59 -0.23
N ALA A 148 -3.08 8.97 -0.44
CA ALA A 148 -3.57 9.38 -1.75
C ALA A 148 -3.22 10.86 -1.95
N VAL A 149 -2.56 11.16 -3.06
CA VAL A 149 -2.16 12.52 -3.42
C VAL A 149 -2.93 12.92 -4.67
N GLY A 150 -3.56 14.08 -4.61
CA GLY A 150 -4.33 14.66 -5.69
C GLY A 150 -4.04 16.13 -5.85
N ASP A 151 -4.49 16.69 -6.97
CA ASP A 151 -4.40 18.12 -7.25
C ASP A 151 -5.80 18.66 -7.58
N THR A 152 -6.33 19.52 -6.70
CA THR A 152 -7.64 20.16 -6.93
C THR A 152 -7.58 21.35 -7.88
N ASP A 153 -6.41 21.95 -8.13
CA ASP A 153 -6.26 23.02 -9.12
C ASP A 153 -6.33 22.49 -10.55
N ALA A 154 -6.11 21.19 -10.73
CA ALA A 154 -6.40 20.51 -12.00
C ALA A 154 -7.91 20.34 -12.26
N MET A 155 -8.80 20.56 -11.27
CA MET A 155 -10.26 20.33 -11.42
C MET A 155 -10.96 21.29 -12.39
N PRO A 156 -10.70 22.62 -12.42
CA PRO A 156 -11.39 23.54 -13.31
C PRO A 156 -11.11 23.25 -14.80
N GLU A 157 -9.87 22.91 -15.14
CA GLU A 157 -9.50 22.50 -16.50
C GLU A 157 -10.19 21.17 -16.86
N ARG A 158 -10.24 20.22 -15.93
CA ARG A 158 -10.89 18.91 -16.11
C ARG A 158 -12.42 19.00 -16.24
N ALA A 159 -13.07 19.85 -15.45
CA ALA A 159 -14.52 20.09 -15.48
C ALA A 159 -14.98 20.75 -16.79
N ALA A 160 -14.10 21.51 -17.46
CA ALA A 160 -14.38 22.09 -18.77
C ALA A 160 -14.49 21.03 -19.88
N PHE A 161 -13.86 19.86 -19.72
CA PHE A 161 -13.81 18.81 -20.74
C PHE A 161 -14.57 17.53 -20.37
N ARG A 162 -14.97 17.31 -19.10
CA ARG A 162 -15.74 16.12 -18.67
C ARG A 162 -16.73 16.40 -17.53
N SER A 163 -17.88 15.72 -17.57
CA SER A 163 -19.03 15.91 -16.67
C SER A 163 -18.88 15.33 -15.25
N ASN A 164 -17.84 14.54 -14.96
CA ASN A 164 -17.79 13.69 -13.75
C ASN A 164 -16.52 13.89 -12.88
N GLN A 165 -15.62 14.81 -13.20
CA GLN A 165 -14.41 15.09 -12.39
C GLN A 165 -14.63 16.29 -11.48
N ASN A 166 -15.60 16.17 -10.57
CA ASN A 166 -16.21 17.34 -9.92
C ASN A 166 -15.94 17.39 -8.42
N THR A 167 -15.27 16.38 -7.86
CA THR A 167 -15.09 16.25 -6.41
C THR A 167 -13.63 16.01 -6.02
N ALA A 168 -13.26 16.44 -4.81
CA ALA A 168 -11.94 16.17 -4.23
C ALA A 168 -11.64 14.66 -4.07
N ALA A 169 -12.67 13.81 -4.10
CA ALA A 169 -12.52 12.36 -4.09
C ALA A 169 -11.95 11.84 -5.42
N ASP A 170 -12.34 12.44 -6.55
CA ASP A 170 -11.87 12.08 -7.89
C ASP A 170 -10.38 12.45 -8.05
N CYS A 171 -9.96 13.57 -7.45
CA CYS A 171 -8.55 13.98 -7.40
C CYS A 171 -7.64 12.98 -6.69
N ASN A 172 -8.18 12.03 -5.92
CA ASN A 172 -7.39 11.10 -5.10
C ASN A 172 -7.69 9.62 -5.42
N GLN A 173 -8.30 9.36 -6.58
CA GLN A 173 -8.83 8.06 -6.94
C GLN A 173 -7.76 6.97 -7.10
N ALA A 174 -6.56 7.32 -7.55
CA ALA A 174 -5.48 6.34 -7.71
C ALA A 174 -5.06 5.71 -6.38
N GLY A 175 -4.91 6.54 -5.33
CA GLY A 175 -4.60 6.03 -3.98
C GLY A 175 -5.75 5.24 -3.38
N ALA A 176 -7.01 5.58 -3.70
CA ALA A 176 -8.16 4.78 -3.32
C ALA A 176 -8.14 3.39 -3.96
N LEU A 177 -7.83 3.33 -5.26
CA LEU A 177 -7.72 2.10 -6.03
C LEU A 177 -6.58 1.21 -5.53
N ALA A 178 -5.41 1.79 -5.22
CA ALA A 178 -4.28 1.06 -4.66
C ALA A 178 -4.61 0.43 -3.30
N ASP A 179 -5.24 1.19 -2.40
CA ASP A 179 -5.69 0.70 -1.10
C ASP A 179 -6.63 -0.50 -1.23
N ASP A 180 -7.66 -0.37 -2.07
CA ASP A 180 -8.62 -1.45 -2.32
C ASP A 180 -7.96 -2.69 -2.94
N ALA A 181 -6.99 -2.50 -3.84
CA ALA A 181 -6.28 -3.58 -4.50
C ALA A 181 -5.40 -4.38 -3.51
N VAL A 182 -4.67 -3.69 -2.62
CA VAL A 182 -3.85 -4.33 -1.58
C VAL A 182 -4.72 -5.06 -0.55
N LYS A 183 -5.82 -4.43 -0.13
CA LYS A 183 -6.77 -5.07 0.80
C LYS A 183 -7.35 -6.37 0.23
N ARG A 184 -7.69 -6.41 -1.07
CA ARG A 184 -8.19 -7.63 -1.74
C ARG A 184 -7.17 -8.76 -1.80
N LEU A 185 -5.88 -8.44 -1.70
CA LEU A 185 -4.78 -9.41 -1.66
C LEU A 185 -4.37 -9.79 -0.24
N GLY A 186 -5.10 -9.37 0.78
CA GLY A 186 -4.86 -9.76 2.18
C GLY A 186 -3.96 -8.80 2.96
N GLY A 187 -3.67 -7.61 2.44
CA GLY A 187 -3.00 -6.57 3.23
C GLY A 187 -3.88 -6.06 4.37
N THR A 188 -3.25 -5.70 5.48
CA THR A 188 -3.90 -5.10 6.65
C THR A 188 -3.53 -3.63 6.78
N ARG A 189 -4.53 -2.74 6.67
CA ARG A 189 -4.31 -1.30 6.74
C ARG A 189 -4.16 -0.82 8.18
N VAL A 190 -3.04 -0.19 8.52
CA VAL A 190 -2.68 0.19 9.91
C VAL A 190 -3.23 1.56 10.32
N THR A 191 -3.52 2.44 9.35
CA THR A 191 -4.18 3.74 9.58
C THR A 191 -5.38 3.91 8.64
N PRO A 192 -6.28 4.88 8.90
CA PRO A 192 -7.12 5.42 7.83
C PRO A 192 -6.27 5.93 6.66
N ARG A 193 -6.84 5.88 5.45
CA ARG A 193 -6.24 6.44 4.24
C ARG A 193 -6.07 7.95 4.42
N ARG A 194 -4.88 8.48 4.12
CA ARG A 194 -4.64 9.93 4.12
C ARG A 194 -4.91 10.48 2.72
N TYR A 195 -5.50 11.66 2.66
CA TYR A 195 -5.71 12.43 1.44
C TYR A 195 -4.92 13.72 1.54
N LEU A 196 -4.10 14.01 0.54
CA LEU A 196 -3.34 15.26 0.42
C LEU A 196 -3.70 15.94 -0.90
N ASP A 197 -3.78 17.27 -0.84
CA ASP A 197 -4.11 18.13 -1.98
C ASP A 197 -2.89 19.00 -2.29
N ALA A 198 -2.30 18.78 -3.47
CA ALA A 198 -1.11 19.47 -3.93
C ALA A 198 -1.34 20.97 -4.15
N ALA A 199 -2.57 21.36 -4.48
CA ALA A 199 -2.98 22.75 -4.71
C ALA A 199 -2.92 23.65 -3.46
N ARG A 200 -2.64 23.08 -2.28
CA ARG A 200 -2.72 23.79 -0.99
C ARG A 200 -1.37 24.20 -0.42
N ASP A 201 -0.27 24.03 -1.16
CA ASP A 201 1.09 24.51 -0.84
C ASP A 201 1.65 24.10 0.54
N GLU A 202 1.12 23.02 1.15
CA GLU A 202 1.50 22.55 2.50
C GLU A 202 1.74 21.03 2.56
N LEU A 203 2.16 20.43 1.44
CA LEU A 203 2.36 18.98 1.34
C LEU A 203 3.40 18.47 2.35
N ASP A 204 4.48 19.21 2.55
CA ASP A 204 5.55 18.90 3.49
C ASP A 204 5.07 18.89 4.94
N VAL A 205 4.38 19.95 5.36
CA VAL A 205 3.82 20.12 6.70
C VAL A 205 2.77 19.05 6.97
N ALA A 206 1.85 18.84 6.02
CA ALA A 206 0.76 17.88 6.15
C ALA A 206 1.25 16.43 6.16
N ALA A 207 2.21 16.08 5.31
CA ALA A 207 2.82 14.74 5.27
C ALA A 207 3.60 14.45 6.56
N ALA A 208 4.42 15.40 7.02
CA ALA A 208 5.18 15.25 8.25
C ALA A 208 4.28 15.17 9.50
N ALA A 209 3.23 15.99 9.57
CA ALA A 209 2.24 15.95 10.65
C ALA A 209 1.50 14.60 10.67
N TRP A 210 1.01 14.13 9.52
CA TRP A 210 0.36 12.82 9.44
C TRP A 210 1.31 11.68 9.87
N CYS A 211 2.59 11.74 9.46
CA CYS A 211 3.58 10.77 9.88
C CYS A 211 3.71 10.73 11.42
N ARG A 212 3.94 11.89 12.05
CA ARG A 212 4.14 12.01 13.51
C ARG A 212 2.90 11.68 14.33
N ASP A 213 1.75 12.17 13.90
CA ASP A 213 0.54 12.21 14.73
C ASP A 213 -0.39 11.01 14.47
N THR A 214 -0.21 10.32 13.34
CA THR A 214 -1.08 9.21 12.94
C THR A 214 -0.30 7.93 12.61
N LEU A 215 0.67 7.98 11.70
CA LEU A 215 1.38 6.79 11.25
C LEU A 215 2.24 6.19 12.36
N LEU A 216 3.18 6.95 12.93
CA LEU A 216 4.10 6.44 13.93
C LEU A 216 3.41 5.93 15.20
N PRO A 217 2.36 6.60 15.75
CA PRO A 217 1.59 6.06 16.86
C PRO A 217 0.93 4.72 16.53
N ALA A 218 0.37 4.57 15.32
CA ALA A 218 -0.23 3.31 14.89
C ALA A 218 0.82 2.20 14.74
N VAL A 219 1.96 2.51 14.11
CA VAL A 219 3.09 1.59 13.93
C VAL A 219 3.64 1.11 15.28
N ARG A 220 3.75 2.01 16.27
CA ARG A 220 4.24 1.66 17.62
C ARG A 220 3.25 0.84 18.45
N ALA A 221 1.97 0.80 18.06
CA ALA A 221 0.93 0.04 18.73
C ALA A 221 0.79 -1.39 18.21
N LEU A 222 1.45 -1.72 17.08
CA LEU A 222 1.52 -3.06 16.50
C LEU A 222 2.45 -3.97 17.30
#